data_AF-A0A5N9FN15-F1
#
_entry.id   AF-A0A5N9FN15-F1
#
_cell.length_a   1.000
_cell.length_b   1.000
_cell.length_c   1.000
_cell.angle_alpha   90.00
_cell.angle_beta   90.00
_cell.angle_gamma   90.00
#
_symmetry.space_group_name_H-M   'P 1'
#
loop_
_entity.id
_entity.type
_entity.pdbx_description
1 polymer ?
#
loop_
_entity_poly.entity_id
_entity_poly.type
_entity_poly.pdbx_seq_one_letter_code
_entity_poly.pdbx_strand_id
1 'polypeptide(L)' 'EHVRENMRQVLKEIQDGTFAKEWIAENDEGRPRFTPLREAAQHSQIEDIGKELRAMMPWMDPK' A
#
# COMPACT_ATOMS: atom_id res chain seq x y z
N GLU A 1 18.23 13.39 5.35
CA GLU A 1 17.28 14.53 5.39
C GLU A 1 15.98 14.30 4.61
N HIS A 2 15.97 14.08 3.28
CA HIS A 2 14.73 13.99 2.50
C HIS A 2 13.68 12.97 3.02
N VAL A 3 14.09 11.73 3.32
CA VAL A 3 13.16 10.70 3.83
C VAL A 3 12.54 11.10 5.17
N ARG A 4 13.35 11.70 6.07
CA ARG A 4 12.88 12.15 7.38
C ARG A 4 11.86 13.28 7.24
N GLU A 5 12.06 14.17 6.27
CA GLU A 5 11.12 15.26 5.99
C GLU A 5 9.78 14.72 5.45
N ASN A 6 9.82 13.79 4.50
CA ASN A 6 8.62 13.14 3.98
C ASN A 6 7.83 12.44 5.10
N MET A 7 8.52 11.76 6.03
CA MET A 7 7.88 11.12 7.18
C MET A 7 7.22 12.13 8.13
N ARG A 8 7.84 13.30 8.36
CA ARG A 8 7.26 14.37 9.17
C ARG A 8 6.01 14.96 8.53
N GLN A 9 6.03 15.14 7.21
CA GLN A 9 4.87 15.63 6.46
C GLN A 9 3.69 14.67 6.55
N VAL A 10 3.91 13.37 6.30
CA VAL A 10 2.86 12.34 6.43
C VAL A 10 2.33 12.28 7.86
N LEU A 11 3.20 12.37 8.88
CA LEU A 11 2.77 12.39 10.28
C LEU A 11 1.87 13.60 10.57
N LYS A 12 2.20 14.77 10.04
CA LYS A 12 1.38 15.99 10.20
C LYS A 12 -0.02 15.81 9.61
N GLU A 13 -0.12 15.27 8.39
CA GLU A 13 -1.40 15.00 7.70
C GLU A 13 -2.27 13.97 8.44
N ILE A 14 -1.64 13.03 9.15
CA ILE A 14 -2.34 12.10 10.05
C ILE A 14 -2.86 12.83 11.28
N GLN A 15 -2.02 13.65 11.92
CA GLN A 15 -2.36 14.35 13.17
C GLN A 15 -3.41 15.45 12.99
N ASP A 16 -3.39 16.16 11.87
CA ASP A 16 -4.38 17.22 11.56
C ASP A 16 -5.65 16.68 10.87
N GLY A 17 -5.70 15.37 10.60
CA GLY A 17 -6.85 14.67 10.05
C GLY A 17 -7.04 14.85 8.54
N THR A 18 -6.10 15.48 7.83
CA THR A 18 -6.12 15.60 6.36
C THR A 18 -6.19 14.22 5.71
N PHE A 19 -5.30 13.30 6.12
CA PHE A 19 -5.28 11.94 5.60
C PHE A 19 -6.63 11.22 5.78
N ALA A 20 -7.25 11.36 6.96
CA ALA A 20 -8.52 10.70 7.26
C ALA A 20 -9.66 11.24 6.38
N LYS A 21 -9.71 12.56 6.16
CA LYS A 21 -10.72 13.19 5.28
C LYS A 21 -10.56 12.73 3.83
N GLU A 22 -9.33 12.71 3.32
CA GLU A 22 -9.04 12.24 1.97
C GLU A 22 -9.42 10.77 1.80
N TRP A 23 -9.07 9.92 2.76
CA TRP A 23 -9.39 8.50 2.71
C TRP A 23 -10.90 8.22 2.74
N ILE A 24 -11.66 8.94 3.57
CA ILE A 24 -13.11 8.80 3.61
C ILE A 24 -13.74 9.21 2.27
N ALA A 25 -13.35 10.38 1.74
CA ALA A 25 -13.85 10.85 0.44
C ALA A 25 -13.52 9.87 -0.70
N GLU A 26 -12.27 9.41 -0.79
CA GLU A 26 -11.83 8.41 -1.76
C GLU A 26 -12.64 7.11 -1.64
N ASN A 27 -12.93 6.65 -0.42
CA ASN A 27 -13.73 5.44 -0.22
C ASN A 27 -15.20 5.62 -0.61
N ASP A 28 -15.79 6.78 -0.28
CA ASP A 28 -17.17 7.12 -0.64
C ASP A 28 -17.32 7.27 -2.16
N GLU A 29 -16.28 7.72 -2.86
CA GLU A 29 -16.19 7.78 -4.32
C GLU A 29 -15.89 6.41 -4.99
N GLY A 30 -15.78 5.34 -4.21
CA GLY A 30 -15.58 3.98 -4.74
C GLY A 30 -14.12 3.63 -5.03
N ARG A 31 -13.16 4.30 -4.38
CA ARG A 31 -11.71 4.00 -4.42
C ARG A 31 -11.07 4.10 -5.81
N PRO A 32 -11.27 5.22 -6.55
CA PRO A 32 -10.76 5.38 -7.92
C PRO A 32 -9.23 5.43 -8.02
N ARG A 33 -8.52 5.86 -6.97
CA ARG A 33 -7.03 5.87 -6.90
C ARG A 33 -6.52 4.60 -6.23
N PHE A 34 -7.15 4.17 -5.14
CA PHE A 34 -6.67 3.02 -4.37
C PHE A 34 -6.77 1.71 -5.16
N THR A 35 -7.84 1.49 -5.92
CA THR A 35 -8.04 0.23 -6.66
C THR A 35 -6.97 0.01 -7.74
N PRO A 36 -6.67 0.98 -8.63
CA PRO A 36 -5.58 0.83 -9.60
C PRO A 36 -4.20 0.65 -8.95
N LEU A 37 -3.92 1.35 -7.85
CA LEU A 37 -2.67 1.18 -7.11
C LEU A 37 -2.53 -0.24 -6.57
N ARG A 38 -3.62 -0.81 -6.04
CA ARG A 38 -3.65 -2.19 -5.55
C ARG A 38 -3.46 -3.20 -6.68
N GLU A 39 -4.15 -3.01 -7.80
CA GLU A 39 -4.01 -3.87 -8.98
C GLU A 39 -2.57 -3.83 -9.52
N ALA A 40 -1.99 -2.64 -9.69
CA ALA A 40 -0.61 -2.50 -10.15
C ALA A 40 0.40 -3.19 -9.21
N ALA A 41 0.20 -3.11 -7.90
CA ALA A 41 1.02 -3.83 -6.94
C ALA A 41 0.85 -5.35 -7.07
N GLN A 42 -0.38 -5.84 -7.24
CA GLN A 42 -0.68 -7.27 -7.41
C GLN A 42 -0.09 -7.85 -8.70
N HIS A 43 -0.06 -7.07 -9.78
CA HIS A 43 0.48 -7.47 -11.08
C HIS A 43 1.99 -7.18 -11.23
N SER A 44 2.67 -6.85 -10.15
CA SER A 44 4.11 -6.59 -10.19
C SER A 44 4.91 -7.90 -10.22
N GLN A 45 6.04 -7.89 -10.93
CA GLN A 45 6.91 -9.07 -11.08
C GLN A 45 7.38 -9.66 -9.73
N ILE A 46 7.49 -8.82 -8.69
CA ILE A 46 7.87 -9.25 -7.35
C ILE A 46 6.82 -10.19 -6.73
N GLU A 47 5.53 -10.00 -7.03
CA GLU A 47 4.48 -10.89 -6.53
C GLU A 47 4.49 -12.24 -7.26
N ASP A 48 4.67 -12.23 -8.59
CA ASP A 48 4.73 -13.46 -9.40
C ASP A 48 5.89 -14.36 -8.96
N ILE A 49 7.11 -13.81 -8.97
CA ILE A 49 8.32 -14.55 -8.57
C ILE A 49 8.26 -14.87 -7.07
N GLY A 50 7.81 -13.93 -6.26
CA GLY A 50 7.68 -14.11 -4.81
C GLY A 50 6.78 -15.29 -4.47
N LYS A 51 5.65 -15.45 -5.17
CA LYS A 51 4.74 -16.58 -4.99
C LYS A 51 5.41 -17.92 -5.29
N GLU A 52 6.15 -18.02 -6.40
CA GLU A 52 6.88 -19.24 -6.76
C GLU A 52 7.94 -19.60 -5.71
N LEU A 53 8.73 -18.60 -5.29
CA LEU A 53 9.75 -18.79 -4.26
C LEU A 53 9.14 -19.26 -2.94
N ARG A 54 8.04 -18.62 -2.50
CA ARG A 54 7.34 -18.97 -1.26
C ARG A 54 6.75 -20.38 -1.31
N ALA A 55 6.28 -20.84 -2.48
CA ALA A 55 5.78 -22.20 -2.65
C ALA A 55 6.87 -23.28 -2.49
N MET A 56 8.14 -22.94 -2.73
CA MET A 56 9.28 -23.84 -2.55
C MET A 56 9.82 -23.86 -1.11
N MET A 57 9.26 -23.04 -0.20
CA MET A 57 9.70 -22.97 1.19
C MET A 57 8.83 -23.88 2.06
N PRO A 58 9.24 -25.13 2.38
CA PRO A 58 8.40 -26.10 3.09
C PRO A 58 8.06 -25.70 4.54
N TRP A 59 8.76 -24.70 5.10
CA TRP A 59 8.48 -24.12 6.42
C TRP A 59 7.51 -22.94 6.35
N MET A 60 7.18 -22.47 5.16
CA MET A 60 6.15 -21.46 4.95
C MET A 60 4.86 -22.14 4.58
N ASP A 61 3.79 -21.75 5.25
CA ASP A 61 2.43 -22.06 4.81
C ASP A 61 2.02 -20.94 3.83
N PRO A 62 2.04 -21.17 2.50
CA PRO A 62 1.60 -20.16 1.56
C PRO A 62 0.09 -19.96 1.75
N LYS A 63 -0.28 -18.92 2.49
CA LYS A 63 -1.66 -18.45 2.60
C LYS A 63 -2.16 -17.83 1.31
#